data_AF-A0A3M7NNB2-F1
#
_entry.id   AF-A0A3M7NNB2-F1
#
_cell.length_a   1.000
_cell.length_b   1.000
_cell.length_c   1.000
_cell.angle_alpha   90.00
_cell.angle_beta   90.00
_cell.angle_gamma   90.00
#
_symmetry.space_group_name_H-M   'P 1'
#
loop_
_entity.id
_entity.type
_entity.pdbx_description
1 polymer ?
#
loop_
_entity_poly.entity_id
_entity_poly.type
_entity_poly.pdbx_seq_one_letter_code
_entity_poly.pdbx_strand_id
1 'polypeptide(L)'
;MAFPHLTGLLPAEVAFLCEMELVTTVPRQRLDRLDLLGGPTKPLVPPSRSQLPLWLAILLKRQKRVNILPPPWLNPDSLSEILDIETNHFHDAFSPAPSVPPQKQTDTDGKAFQVSTPFIAASTTEVPANALPYHWFEMSEMLLDAACDDLSSPDEIRRLLRDIREVRLAKMRKGRDGQPA
;
A
#
# COMPACT_ATOMS: atom_id res chain seq x y z
N MET A 1 9.51 -23.00 -29.03
CA MET A 1 9.41 -21.57 -29.39
C MET A 1 8.84 -20.84 -28.19
N ALA A 2 9.58 -19.89 -27.59
CA ALA A 2 9.04 -19.07 -26.52
C ALA A 2 8.09 -18.04 -27.15
N PHE A 3 6.86 -17.95 -26.64
CA PHE A 3 5.90 -16.94 -27.08
C PHE A 3 6.45 -15.55 -26.79
N PRO A 4 6.21 -14.54 -27.65
CA PRO A 4 6.61 -13.17 -27.35
C PRO A 4 5.89 -12.73 -26.07
N HIS A 5 6.67 -12.39 -25.05
CA HIS A 5 6.12 -11.90 -23.78
C HIS A 5 5.36 -10.60 -24.03
N LEU A 6 4.18 -10.46 -23.41
CA LEU A 6 3.43 -9.20 -23.41
C LEU A 6 4.30 -8.11 -22.79
N THR A 7 4.22 -6.88 -23.33
CA THR A 7 4.93 -5.74 -22.78
C THR A 7 4.18 -5.19 -21.56
N GLY A 8 4.88 -5.07 -20.43
CA GLY A 8 4.34 -4.52 -19.19
C GLY A 8 4.16 -5.57 -18.09
N LEU A 9 3.84 -5.09 -16.89
CA LEU A 9 3.60 -5.94 -15.72
C LEU A 9 2.17 -6.49 -15.74
N LEU A 10 2.04 -7.76 -15.39
CA LEU A 10 0.76 -8.40 -15.11
C LEU A 10 0.21 -7.92 -13.75
N PRO A 11 -1.13 -7.89 -13.56
CA PRO A 11 -1.70 -7.53 -12.26
C PRO A 11 -1.16 -8.37 -11.09
N ALA A 12 -0.90 -9.67 -11.33
CA ALA A 12 -0.29 -10.55 -10.33
C ALA A 12 1.16 -10.16 -10.00
N GLU A 13 1.92 -9.66 -10.97
CA GLU A 13 3.29 -9.18 -10.74
C GLU A 13 3.29 -7.87 -9.95
N VAL A 14 2.34 -6.96 -10.22
CA VAL A 14 2.17 -5.74 -9.42
C VAL A 14 1.77 -6.07 -7.98
N ALA A 15 0.84 -7.02 -7.78
CA ALA A 15 0.48 -7.49 -6.45
C ALA A 15 1.68 -8.12 -5.71
N PHE A 16 2.49 -8.92 -6.42
CA PHE A 16 3.73 -9.47 -5.88
C PHE A 16 4.75 -8.38 -5.49
N LEU A 17 4.84 -7.28 -6.24
CA LEU A 17 5.67 -6.13 -5.84
C LEU A 17 5.10 -5.41 -4.62
N CYS A 18 3.78 -5.27 -4.54
CA CYS A 18 3.06 -4.68 -3.40
C CYS A 18 3.29 -5.46 -2.09
N GLU A 19 3.53 -6.77 -2.15
CA GLU A 19 3.82 -7.60 -0.97
C GLU A 19 5.03 -7.12 -0.15
N MET A 20 5.94 -6.37 -0.78
CA MET A 20 7.13 -5.83 -0.12
C MET A 20 6.89 -4.52 0.63
N GLU A 21 5.71 -3.90 0.47
CA GLU A 21 5.31 -2.69 1.19
C GLU A 21 5.28 -2.91 2.70
N LEU A 22 5.70 -1.91 3.47
CA LEU A 22 5.72 -1.99 4.92
C LEU A 22 4.36 -1.59 5.51
N VAL A 23 3.79 -2.47 6.34
CA VAL A 23 2.57 -2.22 7.09
C VAL A 23 2.82 -2.25 8.59
N THR A 24 2.00 -1.54 9.35
CA THR A 24 2.07 -1.52 10.81
C THR A 24 1.25 -2.66 11.38
N THR A 25 1.85 -3.46 12.26
CA THR A 25 1.20 -4.62 12.89
C THR A 25 1.36 -4.56 14.41
N VAL A 26 0.43 -5.21 15.12
CA VAL A 26 0.51 -5.43 16.57
C VAL A 26 0.50 -6.95 16.82
N PRO A 27 1.59 -7.52 17.35
CA PRO A 27 1.64 -8.94 17.67
C PRO A 27 0.74 -9.27 18.85
N ARG A 28 0.09 -10.45 18.80
CA ARG A 28 -0.76 -11.01 19.86
C ARG A 28 -0.01 -11.95 20.78
N GLN A 29 1.16 -12.42 20.35
CA GLN A 29 2.05 -13.30 21.09
C GLN A 29 3.50 -12.93 20.81
N ARG A 30 4.40 -13.29 21.72
CA ARG A 30 5.84 -13.11 21.51
C ARG A 30 6.30 -14.04 20.39
N LEU A 31 6.95 -13.49 19.37
CA LEU A 31 7.57 -14.22 18.28
C LEU A 31 9.06 -13.99 18.29
N ASP A 32 9.82 -15.08 18.24
CA ASP A 32 11.27 -15.00 18.13
C ASP A 32 11.69 -14.46 16.77
N ARG A 33 12.95 -14.03 16.69
CA ARG A 33 13.55 -13.57 15.44
C ARG A 33 13.48 -14.66 14.38
N LEU A 34 13.23 -14.24 13.14
CA LEU A 34 13.35 -15.08 11.95
C LEU A 34 14.61 -14.67 11.20
N ASP A 35 15.47 -15.63 10.88
CA ASP A 35 16.67 -15.43 10.07
C ASP A 35 16.31 -15.58 8.59
N LEU A 36 16.07 -14.46 7.90
CA LEU A 36 15.68 -14.42 6.49
C LEU A 36 16.89 -14.09 5.59
N LEU A 37 16.76 -14.34 4.28
CA LEU A 37 17.78 -13.96 3.29
C LEU A 37 18.07 -12.45 3.29
N GLY A 38 17.04 -11.62 3.52
CA GLY A 38 17.17 -10.17 3.66
C GLY A 38 17.71 -9.70 5.02
N GLY A 39 18.13 -10.63 5.89
CA GLY A 39 18.62 -10.37 7.24
C GLY A 39 17.65 -10.81 8.34
N PRO A 40 18.12 -10.83 9.60
CA PRO A 40 17.31 -11.24 10.73
C PRO A 40 16.23 -10.19 11.05
N THR A 41 15.01 -10.66 11.27
CA THR A 41 13.91 -9.82 11.77
C THR A 41 14.06 -9.55 13.27
N LYS A 42 13.52 -8.42 13.75
CA LYS A 42 13.46 -8.16 15.19
C LYS A 42 12.41 -9.08 15.83
N PRO A 43 12.66 -9.61 17.05
CA PRO A 43 11.63 -10.31 17.81
C PRO A 43 10.40 -9.43 17.98
N LEU A 44 9.21 -10.02 17.83
CA LEU A 44 7.94 -9.33 17.96
C LEU A 44 7.40 -9.53 19.37
N VAL A 45 7.20 -8.45 20.11
CA VAL A 45 6.79 -8.49 21.52
C VAL A 45 5.49 -7.72 21.69
N PRO A 46 4.38 -8.38 22.09
CA PRO A 46 3.13 -7.69 22.38
C PRO A 46 3.24 -6.71 23.55
N PRO A 47 2.52 -5.58 23.53
CA PRO A 47 1.67 -5.04 22.46
C PRO A 47 2.43 -4.04 21.55
N SER A 48 3.76 -4.12 21.46
CA SER A 48 4.56 -3.15 20.70
C SER A 48 4.24 -3.20 19.22
N ARG A 49 4.00 -2.04 18.61
CA ARG A 49 3.86 -1.93 17.16
C ARG A 49 5.15 -2.31 16.46
N SER A 50 5.03 -2.96 15.31
CA SER A 50 6.14 -3.34 14.44
C SER A 50 5.81 -3.12 12.98
N GLN A 51 6.79 -2.64 12.21
CA GLN A 51 6.69 -2.55 10.75
C GLN A 51 7.19 -3.86 10.14
N LEU A 52 6.34 -4.51 9.34
CA LEU A 52 6.64 -5.76 8.65
C LEU A 52 6.29 -5.61 7.17
N PRO A 53 6.99 -6.32 6.27
CA PRO A 53 6.52 -6.49 4.90
C PRO A 53 5.11 -7.08 4.87
N LEU A 54 4.28 -6.63 3.93
CA LEU A 54 2.88 -7.02 3.80
C LEU A 54 2.70 -8.54 3.69
N TRP A 55 3.56 -9.24 2.93
CA TRP A 55 3.48 -10.71 2.83
C TRP A 55 3.61 -11.39 4.20
N LEU A 56 4.51 -10.91 5.06
CA LEU A 56 4.76 -11.49 6.37
C LEU A 56 3.62 -11.14 7.33
N ALA A 57 3.12 -9.90 7.26
CA ALA A 57 1.96 -9.47 8.02
C ALA A 57 0.73 -10.32 7.70
N ILE A 58 0.43 -10.54 6.42
CA ILE A 58 -0.70 -11.39 5.96
C ILE A 58 -0.52 -12.83 6.43
N LEU A 59 0.67 -13.40 6.30
CA LEU A 59 0.97 -14.75 6.76
C LEU A 59 0.70 -14.91 8.27
N LEU A 60 1.18 -13.96 9.08
CA LEU A 60 0.98 -13.98 10.53
C LEU A 60 -0.48 -13.69 10.92
N LYS A 61 -1.19 -12.84 10.16
CA LYS A 61 -2.61 -12.52 10.36
C LYS A 61 -3.48 -13.75 10.12
N ARG A 62 -3.24 -14.50 9.03
CA ARG A 62 -3.92 -15.78 8.75
C ARG A 62 -3.69 -16.82 9.85
N GLN A 63 -2.53 -16.79 10.50
CA GLN A 63 -2.21 -17.60 11.69
C GLN A 63 -2.79 -17.05 13.00
N LYS A 64 -3.50 -15.91 12.97
CA LYS A 64 -4.06 -15.21 14.14
C LYS A 64 -3.02 -14.72 15.15
N ARG A 65 -1.77 -14.51 14.72
CA ARG A 65 -0.63 -14.13 15.58
C ARG A 65 -0.37 -12.63 15.64
N VAL A 66 -0.89 -11.86 14.69
CA VAL A 66 -0.82 -10.40 14.65
C VAL A 66 -2.17 -9.83 14.24
N ASN A 67 -2.43 -8.59 14.63
CA ASN A 67 -3.45 -7.73 14.01
C ASN A 67 -2.73 -6.71 13.13
N ILE A 68 -3.29 -6.41 11.97
CA ILE A 68 -2.78 -5.38 11.07
C ILE A 68 -3.49 -4.07 11.42
N LEU A 69 -2.74 -2.99 11.61
CA LEU A 69 -3.34 -1.67 11.78
C LEU A 69 -3.59 -1.07 10.39
N PRO A 70 -4.83 -0.69 10.05
CA PRO A 70 -5.11 -0.07 8.77
C PRO A 70 -4.32 1.23 8.61
N PRO A 71 -3.74 1.48 7.42
CA PRO A 71 -3.20 2.79 7.09
C PRO A 71 -4.30 3.87 7.17
N PRO A 72 -4.01 5.11 7.59
CA PRO A 72 -5.06 6.13 7.82
C PRO A 72 -5.85 6.51 6.56
N TRP A 73 -5.27 6.35 5.37
CA TRP A 73 -5.95 6.57 4.09
C TRP A 73 -6.98 5.47 3.76
N LEU A 74 -6.86 4.27 4.35
CA LEU A 74 -7.77 3.14 4.14
C LEU A 74 -8.90 3.16 5.19
N ASN A 75 -9.57 4.30 5.29
CA ASN A 75 -10.73 4.52 6.15
C ASN A 75 -11.86 5.11 5.27
N PRO A 76 -13.12 4.69 5.44
CA PRO A 76 -14.27 5.28 4.73
C PRO A 76 -14.28 6.81 4.67
N ASP A 77 -13.99 7.48 5.80
CA ASP A 77 -14.01 8.95 5.87
C ASP A 77 -12.93 9.55 4.94
N SER A 78 -11.69 9.05 5.05
CA SER A 78 -10.55 9.48 4.25
C SER A 78 -10.77 9.21 2.75
N LEU A 79 -11.28 8.03 2.41
CA LEU A 79 -11.56 7.65 1.02
C LEU A 79 -12.69 8.49 0.42
N SER A 80 -13.71 8.81 1.21
CA SER A 80 -14.80 9.69 0.78
C SER A 80 -14.31 11.11 0.51
N GLU A 81 -13.44 11.64 1.38
CA GLU A 81 -12.80 12.94 1.17
C GLU A 81 -11.94 12.95 -0.10
N ILE A 82 -11.11 11.92 -0.31
CA ILE A 82 -10.27 11.78 -1.52
C ILE A 82 -11.16 11.72 -2.78
N LEU A 83 -12.25 10.94 -2.75
CA LEU A 83 -13.18 10.83 -3.87
C LEU A 83 -13.86 12.18 -4.17
N ASP A 84 -14.31 12.91 -3.14
CA ASP A 84 -14.91 14.23 -3.30
C ASP A 84 -13.93 15.24 -3.90
N ILE A 85 -12.70 15.28 -3.38
CA ILE A 85 -11.60 16.10 -3.91
C ILE A 85 -11.36 15.77 -5.39
N GLU A 86 -11.27 14.50 -5.75
CA GLU A 86 -11.05 14.10 -7.14
C GLU A 86 -12.27 14.32 -8.05
N THR A 87 -13.49 14.36 -7.53
CA THR A 87 -14.69 14.55 -8.35
C THR A 87 -15.02 16.03 -8.54
N ASN A 88 -14.99 16.80 -7.44
CA ASN A 88 -15.53 18.15 -7.38
C ASN A 88 -14.45 19.25 -7.42
N HIS A 89 -13.23 18.97 -6.94
CA HIS A 89 -12.18 20.01 -6.81
C HIS A 89 -11.09 19.87 -7.89
N PHE A 90 -10.70 18.65 -8.24
CA PHE A 90 -9.67 18.36 -9.24
C PHE A 90 -10.22 17.59 -10.43
N HIS A 91 -10.88 18.29 -11.36
CA HIS A 91 -11.50 17.64 -12.52
C HIS A 91 -10.49 16.98 -13.49
N ASP A 92 -9.29 17.56 -13.64
CA ASP A 92 -8.26 17.10 -14.59
C ASP A 92 -6.99 16.55 -13.90
N ALA A 93 -6.97 16.49 -12.57
CA ALA A 93 -5.82 16.00 -11.80
C ALA A 93 -6.25 14.97 -10.74
N PHE A 94 -5.31 14.17 -10.26
CA PHE A 94 -5.53 13.26 -9.13
C PHE A 94 -5.30 13.96 -7.79
N SER A 95 -5.73 13.32 -6.69
CA SER A 95 -5.35 13.74 -5.35
C SER A 95 -3.82 13.80 -5.22
N PRO A 96 -3.26 14.70 -4.38
CA PRO A 96 -1.82 14.78 -4.19
C PRO A 96 -1.23 13.48 -3.65
N ALA A 97 0.04 13.24 -3.96
CA ALA A 97 0.80 12.12 -3.40
C ALA A 97 1.06 12.33 -1.89
N PRO A 98 1.22 11.24 -1.11
CA PRO A 98 1.48 11.35 0.31
C PRO A 98 2.80 12.09 0.58
N SER A 99 2.77 13.05 1.50
CA SER A 99 3.95 13.81 1.92
C SER A 99 4.79 12.98 2.90
N VAL A 100 5.61 12.09 2.36
CA VAL A 100 6.53 11.24 3.14
C VAL A 100 7.92 11.86 3.13
N PRO A 101 8.60 11.99 4.29
CA PRO A 101 9.97 12.50 4.32
C PRO A 101 10.90 11.59 3.51
N PRO A 102 11.85 12.16 2.74
CA PRO A 102 12.80 11.37 1.97
C PRO A 102 13.66 10.52 2.91
N GLN A 103 13.58 9.21 2.76
CA GLN A 103 14.42 8.28 3.53
C GLN A 103 15.75 8.07 2.79
N LYS A 104 16.86 8.18 3.53
CA LYS A 104 18.19 7.84 3.01
C LYS A 104 18.54 6.42 3.45
N GLN A 105 18.89 5.57 2.50
CA GLN A 105 19.40 4.23 2.74
C GLN A 105 20.83 4.13 2.22
N THR A 106 21.61 3.20 2.78
CA THR A 106 22.96 2.87 2.30
C THR A 106 22.92 1.59 1.49
N ASP A 107 23.54 1.61 0.31
CA ASP A 107 23.81 0.43 -0.49
C ASP A 107 24.86 -0.47 0.17
N THR A 108 25.12 -1.67 -0.39
CA THR A 108 26.14 -2.61 0.05
C THR A 108 27.54 -2.00 0.09
N ASP A 109 27.81 -1.03 -0.78
CA ASP A 109 29.06 -0.27 -0.83
C ASP A 109 29.11 0.89 0.18
N GLY A 110 28.09 1.05 1.03
CA GLY A 110 27.97 2.14 1.99
C GLY A 110 27.57 3.49 1.38
N LYS A 111 27.23 3.54 0.08
CA LYS A 111 26.79 4.76 -0.61
C LYS A 111 25.36 5.10 -0.22
N ALA A 112 25.13 6.33 0.22
CA ALA A 112 23.79 6.82 0.52
C ALA A 112 22.99 7.07 -0.76
N PHE A 113 21.75 6.58 -0.81
CA PHE A 113 20.77 6.87 -1.85
C PHE A 113 19.43 7.27 -1.22
N GLN A 114 18.63 8.03 -1.98
CA GLN A 114 17.29 8.40 -1.57
C GLN A 114 16.30 7.35 -2.04
N VAL A 115 15.50 6.84 -1.11
CA VAL A 115 14.46 5.86 -1.38
C VAL A 115 13.23 6.58 -1.94
N SER A 116 12.63 6.02 -2.99
CA SER A 116 11.39 6.50 -3.59
C SER A 116 10.29 5.43 -3.52
N THR A 117 9.05 5.81 -3.81
CA THR A 117 7.96 4.86 -4.01
C THR A 117 8.34 3.80 -5.07
N PRO A 118 7.98 2.51 -4.88
CA PRO A 118 7.19 1.93 -3.79
C PRO A 118 7.98 1.53 -2.54
N PHE A 119 9.26 1.88 -2.43
CA PHE A 119 10.14 1.38 -1.36
C PHE A 119 10.11 2.24 -0.08
N ILE A 120 9.24 3.25 -0.01
CA ILE A 120 9.02 4.08 1.18
C ILE A 120 7.87 3.52 2.02
N ALA A 121 7.88 3.77 3.32
CA ALA A 121 6.84 3.31 4.25
C ALA A 121 5.52 4.11 4.17
N ALA A 122 4.96 4.27 2.96
CA ALA A 122 3.75 5.05 2.67
C ALA A 122 2.43 4.35 3.08
N SER A 123 2.55 3.17 3.68
CA SER A 123 1.45 2.27 4.02
C SER A 123 1.38 2.01 5.53
N THR A 124 1.90 2.94 6.33
CA THR A 124 1.99 2.82 7.78
C THR A 124 1.03 3.78 8.49
N THR A 125 0.86 3.60 9.80
CA THR A 125 -0.01 4.47 10.61
C THR A 125 0.49 5.92 10.75
N GLU A 126 1.71 6.20 10.30
CA GLU A 126 2.36 7.52 10.41
C GLU A 126 2.11 8.42 9.20
N VAL A 127 1.45 7.89 8.16
CA VAL A 127 1.23 8.56 6.88
C VAL A 127 -0.07 9.37 6.92
N PRO A 128 -0.12 10.55 6.28
CA PRO A 128 -1.34 11.35 6.20
C PRO A 128 -2.50 10.58 5.55
N ALA A 129 -3.71 10.83 6.04
CA ALA A 129 -4.93 10.14 5.61
C ALA A 129 -5.45 10.59 4.23
N ASN A 130 -5.08 11.80 3.79
CA ASN A 130 -5.66 12.46 2.63
C ASN A 130 -4.95 12.15 1.30
N ALA A 131 -4.12 11.11 1.24
CA ALA A 131 -3.36 10.77 0.05
C ALA A 131 -3.22 9.26 -0.15
N LEU A 132 -3.31 8.82 -1.41
CA LEU A 132 -3.19 7.42 -1.78
C LEU A 132 -1.74 7.05 -2.10
N PRO A 133 -1.18 5.97 -1.51
CA PRO A 133 0.17 5.49 -1.83
C PRO A 133 0.23 4.83 -3.22
N TYR A 134 1.44 4.49 -3.65
CA TYR A 134 1.69 3.94 -4.99
C TYR A 134 0.85 2.68 -5.29
N HIS A 135 0.89 1.69 -4.41
CA HIS A 135 0.12 0.44 -4.51
C HIS A 135 -1.22 0.49 -3.75
N TRP A 136 -1.87 1.66 -3.66
CA TRP A 136 -3.10 1.81 -2.86
C TRP A 136 -4.17 0.76 -3.19
N PHE A 137 -4.30 0.40 -4.47
CA PHE A 137 -5.35 -0.51 -4.93
C PHE A 137 -5.01 -1.97 -4.60
N GLU A 138 -3.84 -2.47 -5.02
CA GLU A 138 -3.40 -3.84 -4.74
C GLU A 138 -3.33 -4.11 -3.23
N MET A 139 -2.78 -3.17 -2.46
CA MET A 139 -2.70 -3.29 -1.02
C MET A 139 -4.09 -3.33 -0.38
N SER A 140 -5.02 -2.50 -0.84
CA SER A 140 -6.38 -2.49 -0.30
C SER A 140 -7.09 -3.81 -0.53
N GLU A 141 -6.97 -4.39 -1.73
CA GLU A 141 -7.55 -5.69 -2.07
C GLU A 141 -6.95 -6.81 -1.18
N MET A 142 -5.63 -6.81 -1.00
CA MET A 142 -4.95 -7.80 -0.15
C MET A 142 -5.37 -7.69 1.33
N LEU A 143 -5.52 -6.48 1.86
CA LEU A 143 -5.96 -6.25 3.23
C LEU A 143 -7.45 -6.58 3.43
N LEU A 144 -8.30 -6.24 2.46
CA LEU A 144 -9.73 -6.59 2.47
C LEU A 144 -9.97 -8.10 2.35
N ASP A 145 -9.05 -8.86 1.76
CA ASP A 145 -9.08 -10.32 1.74
C ASP A 145 -8.60 -10.91 3.07
N ALA A 146 -7.40 -10.53 3.52
CA ALA A 146 -6.71 -11.22 4.61
C ALA A 146 -7.00 -10.68 6.01
N ALA A 147 -7.44 -9.43 6.13
CA ALA A 147 -7.55 -8.70 7.39
C ALA A 147 -8.82 -7.84 7.47
N CYS A 148 -9.91 -8.28 6.83
CA CYS A 148 -11.19 -7.54 6.85
C CYS A 148 -11.73 -7.29 8.26
N ASP A 149 -11.39 -8.14 9.22
CA ASP A 149 -11.75 -8.03 10.64
C ASP A 149 -10.98 -6.91 11.38
N ASP A 150 -9.87 -6.42 10.83
CA ASP A 150 -9.13 -5.27 11.35
C ASP A 150 -9.59 -3.93 10.73
N LEU A 151 -10.48 -3.95 9.74
CA LEU A 151 -10.93 -2.77 8.98
C LEU A 151 -12.31 -2.29 9.45
N SER A 152 -12.52 -0.97 9.39
CA SER A 152 -13.83 -0.35 9.65
C SER A 152 -14.67 -0.31 8.37
N SER A 153 -15.90 -0.83 8.41
CA SER A 153 -16.83 -0.84 7.28
C SER A 153 -16.24 -1.37 5.94
N PRO A 154 -15.79 -2.64 5.86
CA PRO A 154 -15.09 -3.19 4.68
C PRO A 154 -15.85 -3.07 3.35
N ASP A 155 -17.18 -3.19 3.37
CA ASP A 155 -18.01 -3.11 2.15
C ASP A 155 -18.09 -1.68 1.59
N GLU A 156 -18.07 -0.70 2.49
CA GLU A 156 -18.00 0.71 2.12
C GLU A 156 -16.63 1.05 1.53
N ILE A 157 -15.55 0.57 2.17
CA ILE A 157 -14.19 0.70 1.64
C ILE A 157 -14.13 0.13 0.21
N ARG A 158 -14.63 -1.09 -0.02
CA ARG A 158 -14.67 -1.71 -1.36
C ARG A 158 -15.40 -0.84 -2.39
N ARG A 159 -16.52 -0.23 -2.01
CA ARG A 159 -17.28 0.67 -2.88
C ARG A 159 -16.44 1.91 -3.24
N LEU A 160 -15.93 2.61 -2.23
CA LEU A 160 -15.16 3.84 -2.42
C LEU A 160 -13.89 3.62 -3.25
N LEU A 161 -13.17 2.51 -3.05
CA LEU A 161 -11.99 2.18 -3.84
C LEU A 161 -12.32 1.95 -5.32
N ARG A 162 -13.47 1.31 -5.62
CA ARG A 162 -13.93 1.15 -7.00
C ARG A 162 -14.28 2.50 -7.62
N ASP A 163 -15.01 3.33 -6.90
CA ASP A 163 -15.42 4.66 -7.37
C ASP A 163 -14.18 5.53 -7.67
N ILE A 164 -13.19 5.56 -6.78
CA ILE A 164 -11.90 6.26 -7.01
C ILE A 164 -11.18 5.69 -8.24
N ARG A 165 -11.10 4.36 -8.38
CA ARG A 165 -10.47 3.72 -9.54
C ARG A 165 -11.16 4.13 -10.84
N GLU A 166 -12.48 4.18 -10.86
CA GLU A 166 -13.27 4.58 -12.02
C GLU A 166 -13.04 6.04 -12.39
N VAL A 167 -13.07 6.96 -11.41
CA VAL A 167 -12.78 8.39 -11.61
C VAL A 167 -11.37 8.58 -12.20
N ARG A 168 -10.36 7.91 -11.63
CA ARG A 168 -8.98 7.99 -12.12
C ARG A 168 -8.85 7.43 -13.54
N LEU A 169 -9.46 6.28 -13.82
CA LEU A 169 -9.46 5.70 -15.18
C LEU A 169 -10.13 6.62 -16.21
N ALA A 170 -11.23 7.29 -15.84
CA ALA A 170 -11.91 8.25 -16.70
C ALA A 170 -11.01 9.45 -17.04
N LYS A 171 -10.34 10.02 -16.04
CA LYS A 171 -9.36 11.11 -16.23
C LYS A 171 -8.16 10.69 -17.07
N MET A 172 -7.62 9.48 -16.85
CA MET A 172 -6.51 8.95 -17.67
C MET A 172 -6.87 8.82 -19.15
N ARG A 173 -8.12 8.45 -19.46
CA ARG A 173 -8.62 8.38 -20.84
C ARG A 173 -8.71 9.78 -21.45
N LYS A 174 -9.35 10.73 -20.74
CA LYS A 174 -9.48 12.13 -21.18
C LYS A 174 -8.12 12.79 -21.44
N GLY A 175 -7.12 12.52 -20.59
CA GLY A 175 -5.77 13.08 -20.75
C GLY A 175 -5.05 12.66 -22.03
N ARG A 176 -5.43 11.52 -22.64
CA ARG A 176 -4.87 11.07 -23.94
C ARG A 176 -5.50 11.76 -25.15
N ASP A 177 -6.73 12.24 -25.04
CA ASP A 177 -7.47 12.80 -26.17
C ASP A 177 -7.05 14.26 -26.48
N GLY A 178 -6.20 14.87 -25.65
CA GLY A 178 -5.75 16.27 -25.77
C GLY A 178 -4.35 16.48 -26.39
N GLN A 179 -3.61 15.43 -26.76
CA GLN A 179 -2.27 15.55 -27.36
C GLN A 179 -2.36 15.34 -28.88
N PRO A 180 -2.06 16.34 -29.74
CA PRO A 180 -1.87 16.07 -31.17
C PRO A 180 -0.62 15.19 -31.35
N ALA A 181 -0.73 14.23 -32.28
CA ALA A 181 0.30 13.25 -32.64
C ALA A 181 1.60 13.90 -33.15
#